data_AF-A0A1Z9NIX1-F1
#
_entry.id   AF-A0A1Z9NIX1-F1
#
_cell.length_a   1.000
_cell.length_b   1.000
_cell.length_c   1.000
_cell.angle_alpha   90.00
_cell.angle_beta   90.00
_cell.angle_gamma   90.00
#
_symmetry.space_group_name_H-M   'P 1'
#
loop_
_entity.id
_entity.type
_entity.pdbx_description
1 polymer ?
#
loop_
_entity_poly.entity_id
_entity_poly.type
_entity_poly.pdbx_seq_one_letter_code
_entity_poly.pdbx_strand_id
1 'polypeptide(L)'
;MSPQLVLTVIGAVHTLMGIAIYIGAENIVTGGAFSSALINQESIKVGVYMHEAVAAFMIAFGFVALLNRDMENEPAKKLLFAIGVANVVNLVSVILHVLNPEVNPPIPAVIIMLALTIAAFYTSKVSD
;
A
#
# COMPACT_ATOMS: atom_id res chain seq x y z
N MET A 1 -2.13 16.25 13.79
CA MET A 1 -1.99 14.95 14.49
C MET A 1 -0.53 14.79 14.88
N SER A 2 -0.24 14.06 15.95
CA SER A 2 1.15 13.73 16.29
C SER A 2 1.77 12.84 15.18
N PRO A 3 3.02 13.08 14.75
CA PRO A 3 3.73 12.25 13.79
C PRO A 3 3.74 10.76 14.16
N GLN A 4 3.88 10.46 15.45
CA GLN A 4 3.89 9.13 16.04
C GLN A 4 2.56 8.39 15.82
N LEU A 5 1.44 9.09 16.02
CA LEU A 5 0.12 8.54 15.76
C LEU A 5 -0.04 8.21 14.27
N VAL A 6 0.41 9.10 13.39
CA VAL A 6 0.30 8.88 11.93
C VAL A 6 1.18 7.72 11.47
N LEU A 7 2.41 7.59 12.00
CA LEU A 7 3.25 6.41 11.77
C LEU A 7 2.58 5.13 12.25
N THR A 8 1.91 5.17 13.41
CA THR A 8 1.17 4.03 13.95
C THR A 8 0.03 3.62 13.03
N VAL A 9 -0.78 4.58 12.57
CA VAL A 9 -1.91 4.33 11.66
C VAL A 9 -1.42 3.79 10.31
N ILE A 10 -0.43 4.45 9.70
CA ILE A 10 0.17 4.01 8.43
C ILE A 10 0.72 2.59 8.57
N GLY A 11 1.49 2.34 9.63
CA GLY A 11 2.09 1.04 9.88
C GLY A 11 1.05 -0.05 10.08
N ALA A 12 0.04 0.19 10.91
CA ALA A 12 -1.04 -0.77 11.14
C ALA A 12 -1.83 -1.06 9.86
N VAL A 13 -2.18 -0.03 9.09
CA VAL A 13 -2.95 -0.20 7.86
C VAL A 13 -2.15 -0.95 6.79
N HIS A 14 -0.87 -0.62 6.56
CA HIS A 14 -0.04 -1.35 5.60
C HIS A 14 0.14 -2.82 6.00
N THR A 15 0.37 -3.09 7.29
CA THR A 15 0.48 -4.46 7.79
C THR A 15 -0.82 -5.24 7.60
N LEU A 16 -1.97 -4.68 8.01
CA LEU A 16 -3.26 -5.35 7.87
C LEU A 16 -3.67 -5.54 6.41
N MET A 17 -3.47 -4.52 5.56
CA MET A 17 -3.69 -4.64 4.13
C MET A 17 -2.79 -5.70 3.52
N GLY A 18 -1.52 -5.80 3.95
CA GLY A 18 -0.58 -6.77 3.42
C GLY A 18 -0.98 -8.19 3.78
N ILE A 19 -1.39 -8.42 5.04
CA ILE A 19 -1.96 -9.71 5.46
C ILE A 19 -3.21 -10.05 4.65
N ALA A 20 -4.11 -9.08 4.44
CA ALA A 20 -5.33 -9.30 3.65
C ALA A 20 -5.02 -9.64 2.18
N ILE A 21 -4.05 -8.97 1.55
CA ILE A 21 -3.60 -9.30 0.19
C ILE A 21 -2.98 -10.68 0.14
N TYR A 22 -2.14 -11.05 1.12
CA TYR A 22 -1.49 -12.35 1.17
C TYR A 22 -2.53 -13.48 1.23
N ILE A 23 -3.48 -13.40 2.15
CA ILE A 23 -4.55 -14.40 2.32
C ILE A 23 -5.50 -14.39 1.11
N GLY A 24 -5.77 -13.21 0.55
CA GLY A 24 -6.72 -13.03 -0.55
C GLY A 24 -6.10 -13.08 -1.95
N ALA A 25 -4.83 -13.47 -2.10
CA ALA A 25 -4.07 -13.32 -3.35
C ALA A 25 -4.78 -13.95 -4.56
N GLU A 26 -5.27 -15.19 -4.40
CA GLU A 26 -6.00 -15.89 -5.47
C GLU A 26 -7.34 -15.22 -5.80
N ASN A 27 -8.05 -14.75 -4.77
CA ASN A 27 -9.31 -14.02 -4.94
C ASN A 27 -9.10 -12.67 -5.64
N ILE A 28 -7.94 -12.03 -5.50
CA ILE A 28 -7.64 -10.81 -6.24
C ILE A 28 -7.50 -11.15 -7.74
N VAL A 29 -6.74 -12.20 -8.07
CA VAL A 29 -6.52 -12.60 -9.46
C VAL A 29 -7.81 -13.07 -10.14
N THR A 30 -8.60 -13.89 -9.44
CA THR A 30 -9.82 -14.50 -9.99
C THR A 30 -11.08 -13.63 -9.81
N GLY A 31 -11.06 -12.69 -8.87
CA GLY A 31 -12.21 -11.87 -8.46
C GLY A 31 -12.41 -10.58 -9.25
N GLY A 32 -11.82 -10.47 -10.44
CA GLY A 32 -12.09 -9.37 -11.38
C GLY A 32 -11.00 -8.29 -11.47
N ALA A 33 -9.84 -8.45 -10.81
CA ALA A 33 -8.72 -7.53 -10.99
C ALA A 33 -8.10 -7.60 -12.39
N PHE A 34 -8.33 -8.69 -13.13
CA PHE A 34 -7.88 -8.88 -14.50
C PHE A 34 -9.03 -9.31 -15.41
N SER A 35 -8.89 -9.01 -16.70
CA SER A 35 -9.76 -9.51 -17.75
C SER A 35 -9.84 -11.04 -17.76
N SER A 36 -11.05 -11.57 -17.98
CA SER A 36 -11.30 -13.01 -18.02
C SER A 36 -10.50 -13.72 -19.10
N ALA A 37 -10.09 -13.02 -20.17
CA ALA A 37 -9.27 -13.59 -21.24
C ALA A 37 -7.85 -13.96 -20.77
N LEU A 38 -7.38 -13.36 -19.67
CA LEU A 38 -6.05 -13.60 -19.11
C LEU A 38 -6.05 -14.68 -18.02
N ILE A 39 -7.22 -15.14 -17.56
CA ILE A 39 -7.34 -16.07 -16.43
C ILE A 39 -7.26 -17.52 -16.92
N ASN A 40 -6.17 -18.19 -16.54
CA ASN A 40 -5.94 -19.62 -16.72
C ASN A 40 -5.11 -20.15 -15.54
N GLN A 41 -4.88 -21.46 -15.47
CA GLN A 41 -4.18 -22.06 -14.32
C GLN A 41 -2.78 -21.49 -14.08
N GLU A 42 -2.02 -21.23 -15.15
CA GLU A 42 -0.66 -20.70 -15.03
C GLU A 42 -0.66 -19.22 -14.62
N SER A 43 -1.55 -18.40 -15.21
CA SER A 43 -1.64 -16.99 -14.85
C SER A 43 -2.17 -16.77 -13.43
N ILE A 44 -3.07 -17.64 -12.93
CA ILE A 44 -3.50 -17.63 -11.53
C ILE A 44 -2.30 -17.89 -10.63
N LYS A 45 -1.52 -18.95 -10.89
CA LYS A 45 -0.37 -19.30 -10.06
C LYS A 45 0.68 -18.18 -10.01
N VAL A 46 1.05 -17.63 -11.17
CA VAL A 46 1.99 -16.50 -11.24
C VAL A 46 1.41 -15.26 -10.54
N GLY A 47 0.14 -14.94 -10.80
CA GLY A 47 -0.54 -13.81 -10.19
C GLY A 47 -0.59 -13.90 -8.66
N VAL A 48 -0.86 -15.09 -8.11
CA VAL A 48 -0.84 -15.34 -6.66
C VAL A 48 0.53 -15.03 -6.07
N TYR A 49 1.60 -15.61 -6.62
CA TYR A 49 2.96 -15.39 -6.12
C TYR A 49 3.39 -13.91 -6.19
N MET A 50 2.97 -13.19 -7.22
CA MET A 50 3.25 -11.75 -7.32
C MET A 50 2.51 -10.96 -6.24
N HIS A 51 1.25 -11.28 -5.95
CA HIS A 51 0.51 -10.61 -4.86
C HIS A 51 1.06 -10.97 -3.48
N GLU A 52 1.46 -12.22 -3.26
CA GLU A 52 2.13 -12.64 -2.01
C GLU A 52 3.45 -11.88 -1.81
N ALA A 53 4.26 -11.71 -2.87
CA ALA A 53 5.49 -10.93 -2.81
C ALA A 53 5.22 -9.45 -2.48
N VAL A 54 4.25 -8.83 -3.15
CA VAL A 54 3.83 -7.44 -2.87
C VAL A 54 3.31 -7.31 -1.44
N ALA A 55 2.50 -8.26 -0.98
CA ALA A 55 2.00 -8.31 0.39
C ALA A 55 3.13 -8.38 1.41
N ALA A 56 4.15 -9.22 1.19
CA ALA A 56 5.30 -9.33 2.07
C ALA A 56 6.06 -7.99 2.18
N PHE A 57 6.29 -7.30 1.06
CA PHE A 57 6.89 -5.96 1.08
C PHE A 57 6.02 -4.94 1.82
N MET A 58 4.70 -4.99 1.64
CA MET A 58 3.78 -4.07 2.31
C MET A 58 3.73 -4.30 3.83
N ILE A 59 3.78 -5.56 4.28
CA ILE A 59 3.91 -5.92 5.69
C ILE A 59 5.23 -5.41 6.25
N ALA A 60 6.34 -5.66 5.57
CA ALA A 60 7.66 -5.19 6.00
C ALA A 60 7.70 -3.66 6.14
N PHE A 61 7.14 -2.95 5.16
CA PHE A 61 7.03 -1.49 5.21
C PHE A 61 6.13 -0.99 6.35
N GLY A 62 5.03 -1.68 6.61
CA GLY A 62 4.18 -1.42 7.77
C GLY A 62 4.94 -1.55 9.10
N PHE A 63 5.76 -2.59 9.24
CA PHE A 63 6.62 -2.77 10.41
C PHE A 63 7.71 -1.71 10.52
N VAL A 64 8.30 -1.24 9.41
CA VAL A 64 9.24 -0.10 9.46
C VAL A 64 8.56 1.12 10.10
N ALA A 65 7.33 1.46 9.72
CA ALA A 65 6.60 2.56 10.34
C ALA A 65 6.25 2.28 11.81
N LEU A 66 5.77 1.07 12.14
CA LEU A 66 5.41 0.69 13.51
C LEU A 66 6.60 0.69 14.47
N LEU A 67 7.77 0.25 14.02
CA LEU A 67 8.99 0.15 14.84
C LEU A 67 9.70 1.50 15.01
N ASN A 68 9.30 2.51 14.24
CA ASN A 68 9.83 3.88 14.35
C ASN A 68 8.76 4.86 14.90
N ARG A 69 7.63 4.35 15.40
CA ARG A 69 6.49 5.19 15.82
C ARG A 69 6.78 6.04 17.04
N ASP A 70 7.80 5.73 17.81
CA ASP A 70 8.23 6.36 19.05
C ASP A 70 9.42 7.32 18.87
N MET A 71 9.77 7.62 17.61
CA MET A 71 10.74 8.65 17.26
C MET A 71 10.34 10.05 17.76
N GLU A 72 11.35 10.88 18.01
CA GLU A 72 11.18 12.33 18.16
C GLU A 72 10.52 12.97 16.92
N ASN A 73 9.91 14.14 17.07
CA ASN A 73 9.09 14.76 16.03
C ASN A 73 9.84 14.98 14.69
N GLU A 74 11.05 15.52 14.73
CA GLU A 74 11.83 15.82 13.51
C GLU A 74 12.17 14.56 12.68
N PRO A 75 12.78 13.50 13.24
CA PRO A 75 13.01 12.28 12.49
C PRO A 75 11.72 11.58 12.07
N ALA A 76 10.66 11.61 12.89
CA ALA A 76 9.35 11.07 12.52
C ALA A 76 8.74 11.78 11.30
N LYS A 77 8.84 13.12 11.24
CA LYS A 77 8.40 13.94 10.09
C LYS A 77 9.18 13.60 8.82
N LYS A 78 10.50 13.40 8.92
CA LYS A 78 11.33 12.96 7.79
C LYS A 78 10.91 11.58 7.28
N LEU A 79 10.66 10.63 8.18
CA LEU A 79 10.18 9.30 7.82
C LEU A 79 8.80 9.38 7.16
N LEU A 80 7.86 10.16 7.70
CA LEU A 80 6.55 10.39 7.09
C LEU A 80 6.66 11.00 5.69
N PHE A 81 7.56 11.96 5.48
CA PHE A 81 7.81 12.51 4.14
C PHE A 81 8.30 11.42 3.18
N ALA A 82 9.26 10.60 3.60
CA ALA A 82 9.78 9.49 2.80
C ALA A 82 8.69 8.47 2.45
N ILE A 83 7.82 8.13 3.43
CA ILE A 83 6.65 7.27 3.22
C ILE A 83 5.68 7.89 2.21
N GLY A 84 5.40 9.19 2.33
CA GLY A 84 4.56 9.92 1.38
C GLY A 84 5.11 9.83 -0.05
N VAL A 85 6.41 10.02 -0.23
CA VAL A 85 7.07 9.86 -1.54
C VAL A 85 6.96 8.43 -2.06
N ALA A 86 7.22 7.42 -1.22
CA ALA A 86 7.08 6.02 -1.62
C ALA A 86 5.63 5.68 -2.05
N ASN A 87 4.63 6.19 -1.33
CA ASN A 87 3.24 6.00 -1.70
C ASN A 87 2.86 6.71 -3.00
N VAL A 88 3.43 7.88 -3.29
CA VAL A 88 3.24 8.55 -4.59
C VAL A 88 3.79 7.69 -5.73
N VAL A 89 4.99 7.10 -5.57
CA VAL A 89 5.56 6.21 -6.60
C VAL A 89 4.60 5.06 -6.90
N ASN A 90 4.05 4.43 -5.86
CA ASN A 90 3.08 3.36 -6.03
C ASN A 90 1.74 3.85 -6.65
N LEU A 91 1.22 5.02 -6.23
CA LEU A 91 0.00 5.59 -6.81
C LEU A 91 0.16 5.96 -8.28
N VAL A 92 1.34 6.42 -8.70
CA VAL A 92 1.66 6.63 -10.12
C VAL A 92 1.62 5.32 -10.89
N SER A 93 2.13 4.21 -10.32
CA SER A 93 1.98 2.88 -10.92
C SER A 93 0.51 2.47 -11.07
N VAL A 94 -0.35 2.79 -10.08
CA VAL A 94 -1.79 2.52 -10.17
C VAL A 94 -2.43 3.26 -11.34
N ILE A 95 -2.04 4.50 -11.61
CA ILE A 95 -2.56 5.25 -12.77
C ILE A 95 -2.28 4.50 -14.08
N LEU A 96 -1.07 3.94 -14.24
CA LEU A 96 -0.75 3.14 -15.42
C LEU A 96 -1.65 1.91 -15.56
N HIS A 97 -2.05 1.30 -14.44
CA HIS A 97 -2.97 0.17 -14.44
C HIS A 97 -4.42 0.58 -14.72
N VAL A 98 -4.88 1.74 -14.24
CA VAL A 98 -6.22 2.26 -14.55
C VAL A 98 -6.36 2.57 -16.05
N LEU A 99 -5.27 2.93 -16.72
CA LEU A 99 -5.25 3.17 -18.16
C LEU A 99 -5.16 1.87 -19.00
N ASN A 100 -4.94 0.71 -18.36
CA ASN A 100 -4.86 -0.58 -19.03
C ASN A 100 -6.24 -1.26 -19.03
N PRO A 101 -6.84 -1.56 -20.21
CA PRO A 101 -8.17 -2.17 -20.27
C PRO A 101 -8.23 -3.60 -19.71
N GLU A 102 -7.09 -4.27 -19.57
CA GLU A 102 -7.01 -5.65 -19.06
C GLU A 102 -6.90 -5.72 -17.52
N VAL A 103 -6.76 -4.59 -16.83
CA VAL A 103 -6.51 -4.52 -15.38
C VAL A 103 -7.52 -3.59 -14.73
N ASN A 104 -8.12 -4.07 -13.64
CA ASN A 104 -9.05 -3.30 -12.81
C ASN A 104 -8.50 -3.20 -11.39
N PRO A 105 -7.77 -2.12 -11.06
CA PRO A 105 -7.23 -1.95 -9.71
C PRO A 105 -8.33 -1.93 -8.64
N PRO A 106 -8.07 -2.48 -7.44
CA PRO A 106 -9.05 -2.47 -6.35
C PRO A 106 -9.25 -1.05 -5.81
N ILE A 107 -10.28 -0.36 -6.28
CA ILE A 107 -10.59 1.05 -5.96
C ILE A 107 -10.57 1.34 -4.45
N PRO A 108 -11.14 0.50 -3.56
CA PRO A 108 -11.07 0.74 -2.12
C PRO A 108 -9.62 0.83 -1.58
N ALA A 109 -8.72 -0.03 -2.05
CA ALA A 109 -7.31 0.00 -1.64
C ALA A 109 -6.61 1.26 -2.13
N VAL A 110 -6.91 1.70 -3.36
CA VAL A 110 -6.38 2.95 -3.94
C VAL A 110 -6.80 4.17 -3.12
N ILE A 111 -8.07 4.23 -2.70
CA ILE A 111 -8.60 5.32 -1.85
C ILE A 111 -7.88 5.35 -0.50
N ILE A 112 -7.71 4.19 0.15
CA ILE A 112 -6.99 4.09 1.42
C ILE A 112 -5.56 4.61 1.24
N MET A 113 -4.88 4.18 0.19
CA MET A 113 -3.51 4.56 -0.08
C MET A 113 -3.34 6.06 -0.36
N LEU A 114 -4.28 6.66 -1.08
CA LEU A 114 -4.34 8.11 -1.28
C LEU A 114 -4.52 8.85 0.06
N ALA A 115 -5.44 8.38 0.91
CA ALA A 115 -5.67 8.97 2.23
C ALA A 115 -4.43 8.91 3.12
N LEU A 116 -3.73 7.76 3.14
CA LEU A 116 -2.47 7.60 3.89
C LEU A 116 -1.36 8.52 3.35
N THR A 117 -1.30 8.70 2.03
CA THR A 117 -0.33 9.60 1.37
C THR A 117 -0.56 11.05 1.79
N ILE A 118 -1.82 11.50 1.77
CA ILE A 118 -2.20 12.84 2.21
C ILE A 118 -1.86 13.03 3.69
N ALA A 119 -2.22 12.06 4.54
CA ALA A 119 -1.91 12.11 5.97
C ALA A 119 -0.40 12.18 6.25
N ALA A 120 0.40 11.42 5.50
CA ALA A 120 1.86 11.42 5.61
C ALA A 120 2.45 12.79 5.25
N PHE A 121 2.09 13.36 4.09
CA PHE A 121 2.60 14.66 3.68
C PHE A 121 2.14 15.79 4.58
N TYR A 122 0.85 15.85 4.90
CA TYR A 122 0.29 16.88 5.77
C TYR A 122 1.01 16.91 7.12
N THR A 123 1.18 15.75 7.74
CA THR A 123 1.83 15.64 9.06
C THR A 123 3.34 15.90 8.97
N SER A 124 4.00 15.51 7.87
CA SER A 124 5.42 15.80 7.68
C SER A 124 5.75 17.30 7.56
N LYS A 125 4.78 18.13 7.14
CA LYS A 125 5.01 19.56 6.83
C LYS A 125 4.30 20.55 7.76
N VAL A 126 3.16 20.18 8.32
CA VAL A 126 2.24 21.15 8.95
C VAL A 126 2.05 20.93 10.45
N SER A 127 2.21 19.72 10.99
CA SER A 127 2.03 19.50 12.43
C SER A 127 3.27 19.89 13.21
N ASP A 128 3.15 20.79 14.18
CA ASP A 128 4.23 21.12 15.15
C ASP A 128 4.49 19.96 16.14
#